data_AF-A0ABD7DUB9-F1
#
_entry.id   AF-A0ABD7DUB9-F1
#
_cell.length_a   1.000
_cell.length_b   1.000
_cell.length_c   1.000
_cell.angle_alpha   90.00
_cell.angle_beta   90.00
_cell.angle_gamma   90.00
#
_symmetry.space_group_name_H-M   'P 1'
#
loop_
_entity.id
_entity.type
_entity.pdbx_description
1 polymer ?
#
loop_
_entity_poly.entity_id
_entity_poly.type
_entity_poly.pdbx_seq_one_letter_code
_entity_poly.pdbx_strand_id
1 'polypeptide(L)'
;MINRTLPLLLALGLTACASDPAPTEQMRLTEQALAQTKSLGVVSEQSASLRQAEEKFAQAQAAMQDGENKLARLLAEQAELDARLAEAEHLNAKGREQLTELNQRIGRLRQQLGAM
;
A
#
# COMPACT_ATOMS: atom_id res chain seq x y z
N MET A 1 -47.94 46.78 -11.03
CA MET A 1 -47.84 45.48 -11.75
C MET A 1 -46.55 44.82 -11.27
N ILE A 2 -46.67 43.89 -10.32
CA ILE A 2 -45.53 43.28 -9.61
C ILE A 2 -45.05 42.08 -10.45
N ASN A 3 -43.80 42.14 -10.93
CA ASN A 3 -43.17 41.10 -11.76
C ASN A 3 -43.03 39.79 -10.98
N ARG A 4 -43.84 38.78 -11.34
CA ARG A 4 -43.89 37.42 -10.77
C ARG A 4 -42.97 36.43 -11.49
N THR A 5 -41.77 36.85 -11.92
CA THR A 5 -40.85 35.99 -12.69
C THR A 5 -39.55 35.65 -11.96
N LEU A 6 -39.44 35.98 -10.66
CA LEU A 6 -38.20 35.78 -9.91
C LEU A 6 -37.95 34.40 -9.26
N PRO A 7 -38.89 33.42 -9.12
CA PRO A 7 -38.55 32.18 -8.43
C PRO A 7 -38.37 31.00 -9.40
N LEU A 8 -37.57 31.13 -10.46
CA LEU A 8 -37.26 29.98 -11.33
C LEU A 8 -35.76 29.70 -11.56
N LEU A 9 -34.85 30.53 -11.06
CA LEU A 9 -33.40 30.31 -11.23
C LEU A 9 -32.69 29.66 -10.03
N LEU A 10 -33.42 29.26 -8.97
CA LEU A 10 -32.81 28.80 -7.72
C LEU A 10 -33.07 27.31 -7.42
N ALA A 11 -32.98 26.45 -8.43
CA ALA A 11 -33.23 25.01 -8.26
C ALA A 11 -32.21 24.08 -8.98
N LEU A 12 -31.01 24.57 -9.35
CA LEU A 12 -29.96 23.73 -9.96
C LEU A 12 -28.76 23.42 -9.05
N GLY A 13 -28.83 23.70 -7.75
CA GLY A 13 -27.66 23.65 -6.86
C GLY A 13 -27.45 22.39 -6.00
N LEU A 14 -28.07 21.23 -6.29
CA LEU A 14 -28.05 20.09 -5.34
C LEU A 14 -27.49 18.75 -5.87
N THR A 15 -26.86 18.69 -7.05
CA THR A 15 -26.30 17.42 -7.57
C THR A 15 -24.80 17.22 -7.33
N ALA A 16 -24.13 18.08 -6.55
CA ALA A 16 -22.67 17.99 -6.35
C ALA A 16 -22.22 17.00 -5.25
N CYS A 17 -23.12 16.27 -4.58
CA CYS A 17 -22.77 15.41 -3.44
C CYS A 17 -23.17 13.94 -3.66
N ALA A 18 -22.44 13.20 -4.51
CA ALA A 18 -22.54 11.73 -4.52
C ALA A 18 -21.37 10.98 -5.19
N SER A 19 -20.48 11.63 -5.94
CA SER A 19 -19.40 10.93 -6.62
C SER A 19 -18.11 11.00 -5.80
N ASP A 20 -17.62 9.85 -5.33
CA ASP A 20 -16.27 9.71 -4.78
C ASP A 20 -15.26 10.06 -5.88
N PRO A 21 -14.34 11.02 -5.69
CA PRO A 21 -13.34 11.35 -6.70
C PRO A 21 -12.38 10.19 -6.92
N ALA A 22 -11.83 10.09 -8.13
CA ALA A 22 -10.87 9.06 -8.50
C ALA A 22 -9.64 9.09 -7.56
N PRO A 23 -9.24 7.96 -6.97
CA PRO A 23 -8.23 7.93 -5.90
C PRO A 23 -6.79 7.91 -6.43
N THR A 24 -6.44 8.82 -7.33
CA THR A 24 -5.15 8.85 -8.06
C THR A 24 -3.92 8.86 -7.15
N GLU A 25 -3.92 9.69 -6.11
CA GLU A 25 -2.81 9.72 -5.15
C GLU A 25 -2.67 8.42 -4.38
N GLN A 26 -3.78 7.79 -3.97
CA GLN A 26 -3.73 6.51 -3.27
C GLN A 26 -3.19 5.40 -4.19
N MET A 27 -3.58 5.41 -5.47
CA MET A 27 -3.02 4.48 -6.46
C MET A 27 -1.50 4.64 -6.58
N ARG A 28 -1.02 5.89 -6.65
CA ARG A 28 0.42 6.20 -6.73
C ARG A 28 1.19 5.77 -5.48
N LEU A 29 0.65 5.98 -4.28
CA LEU A 29 1.26 5.54 -3.02
C LEU A 29 1.35 4.01 -2.95
N THR A 30 0.29 3.33 -3.40
CA THR A 30 0.25 1.86 -3.43
C THR A 30 1.27 1.28 -4.41
N GLU A 31 1.38 1.87 -5.61
CA GLU A 31 2.39 1.50 -6.60
C GLU A 31 3.82 1.70 -6.06
N GLN A 32 4.06 2.81 -5.36
CA GLN A 32 5.34 3.07 -4.71
C GLN A 32 5.69 2.02 -3.65
N ALA A 33 4.73 1.62 -2.81
CA ALA A 33 4.94 0.58 -1.79
C ALA A 33 5.25 -0.78 -2.42
N LEU A 34 4.56 -1.15 -3.51
CA LEU A 34 4.85 -2.35 -4.29
C LEU A 34 6.26 -2.31 -4.90
N ALA A 35 6.64 -1.19 -5.52
CA ALA A 35 7.96 -1.02 -6.11
C ALA A 35 9.08 -1.07 -5.05
N GLN A 36 8.88 -0.42 -3.90
CA GLN A 36 9.80 -0.47 -2.77
C GLN A 36 10.00 -1.91 -2.29
N THR A 37 8.92 -2.65 -2.07
CA THR A 37 8.97 -4.04 -1.62
C THR A 37 9.70 -4.93 -2.62
N LYS A 38 9.43 -4.79 -3.93
CA LYS A 38 10.13 -5.52 -5.00
C LYS A 38 11.61 -5.17 -5.10
N SER A 39 11.99 -3.93 -4.80
CA SER A 39 13.39 -3.50 -4.82
C SER A 39 14.26 -4.20 -3.76
N LEU A 40 13.63 -4.73 -2.70
CA LEU A 40 14.27 -5.58 -1.68
C LEU A 40 14.51 -7.02 -2.16
N GLY A 41 14.10 -7.36 -3.39
CA GLY A 41 14.19 -8.71 -3.94
C GLY A 41 13.08 -9.66 -3.47
N VAL A 42 12.03 -9.13 -2.82
CA VAL A 42 10.85 -9.91 -2.46
C VAL A 42 10.04 -10.20 -3.72
N VAL A 43 9.67 -11.47 -3.93
CA VAL A 43 8.84 -11.91 -5.05
C VAL A 43 7.59 -12.63 -4.56
N SER A 44 6.51 -12.52 -5.32
CA SER A 44 5.15 -12.96 -4.95
C SER A 44 5.03 -14.48 -4.73
N GLU A 45 5.93 -15.27 -5.32
CA GLU A 45 6.00 -16.72 -5.06
C GLU A 45 6.49 -17.03 -3.64
N GLN A 46 7.30 -16.14 -3.05
CA GLN A 46 7.92 -16.32 -1.74
C GLN A 46 7.20 -15.55 -0.62
N SER A 47 6.32 -14.62 -0.97
CA SER A 47 5.59 -13.76 -0.03
C SER A 47 4.10 -13.77 -0.34
N ALA A 48 3.31 -14.35 0.57
CA ALA A 48 1.86 -14.34 0.47
C ALA A 48 1.28 -12.91 0.58
N SER A 49 1.87 -12.08 1.44
CA SER A 49 1.53 -10.67 1.63
C SER A 49 1.75 -9.86 0.33
N LEU A 50 2.90 -10.03 -0.34
CA LEU A 50 3.15 -9.35 -1.62
C LEU A 50 2.20 -9.82 -2.72
N ARG A 51 1.89 -11.12 -2.79
CA ARG A 51 0.93 -11.65 -3.76
C ARG A 51 -0.46 -11.03 -3.56
N GLN A 52 -0.94 -10.97 -2.32
CA GLN A 52 -2.20 -10.32 -1.98
C GLN A 52 -2.20 -8.82 -2.33
N ALA A 53 -1.08 -8.13 -2.09
CA ALA A 53 -0.92 -6.73 -2.48
C ALA A 53 -1.08 -6.53 -3.99
N GLU A 54 -0.42 -7.35 -4.80
CA GLU A 54 -0.53 -7.28 -6.27
C GLU A 54 -1.93 -7.60 -6.78
N GLU A 55 -2.56 -8.65 -6.24
CA GLU A 55 -3.93 -9.05 -6.60
C GLU A 55 -4.93 -7.94 -6.27
N LYS A 56 -4.85 -7.35 -5.07
CA LYS A 56 -5.72 -6.24 -4.66
C LYS A 56 -5.46 -4.97 -5.46
N PHE A 57 -4.20 -4.67 -5.80
CA PHE A 57 -3.89 -3.51 -6.63
C PHE A 57 -4.38 -3.67 -8.07
N ALA A 58 -4.35 -4.88 -8.63
CA ALA A 58 -4.98 -5.17 -9.92
C ALA A 58 -6.51 -4.95 -9.87
N GLN A 59 -7.16 -5.42 -8.79
CA GLN A 59 -8.59 -5.17 -8.57
C GLN A 59 -8.88 -3.67 -8.36
N ALA A 60 -8.02 -2.93 -7.68
CA ALA A 60 -8.15 -1.48 -7.50
C ALA A 60 -8.10 -0.72 -8.83
N GLN A 61 -7.19 -1.12 -9.73
CA GLN A 61 -7.10 -0.55 -11.07
C GLN A 61 -8.37 -0.83 -11.90
N ALA A 62 -8.89 -2.05 -11.84
CA ALA A 62 -10.15 -2.40 -12.51
C ALA A 62 -11.32 -1.57 -11.96
N ALA A 63 -11.49 -1.50 -10.64
CA ALA A 63 -12.53 -0.70 -10.00
C ALA A 63 -12.42 0.80 -10.37
N MET A 64 -11.21 1.34 -10.50
CA MET A 64 -11.00 2.73 -10.93
C MET A 64 -11.39 2.95 -12.39
N GLN A 65 -11.11 1.97 -13.27
CA GLN A 65 -11.53 2.00 -14.67
C GLN A 65 -13.05 1.93 -14.82
N ASP A 66 -13.72 1.18 -13.94
CA ASP A 66 -15.18 1.04 -13.89
C ASP A 66 -15.88 2.23 -13.19
N GLY A 67 -15.11 3.21 -12.69
CA GLY A 67 -15.63 4.37 -11.97
C GLY A 67 -16.06 4.10 -10.53
N GLU A 68 -15.78 2.91 -10.00
CA GLU A 68 -16.03 2.50 -8.62
C GLU A 68 -14.97 3.06 -7.67
N ASN A 69 -14.81 4.39 -7.65
CA ASN A 69 -13.70 5.09 -6.99
C ASN A 69 -13.55 4.79 -5.49
N LYS A 70 -14.67 4.55 -4.79
CA LYS A 70 -14.64 4.14 -3.38
C LYS A 70 -14.03 2.76 -3.19
N LEU A 71 -14.43 1.80 -4.03
CA LEU A 71 -13.89 0.44 -3.99
C LEU A 71 -12.41 0.45 -4.39
N ALA A 72 -12.06 1.19 -5.44
CA ALA A 72 -10.68 1.38 -5.87
C ALA A 72 -9.79 1.90 -4.72
N ARG A 73 -10.25 2.92 -3.99
CA ARG A 73 -9.53 3.47 -2.82
C ARG A 73 -9.32 2.41 -1.74
N LEU A 74 -10.37 1.69 -1.37
CA LEU A 74 -10.30 0.64 -0.33
C LEU A 74 -9.38 -0.52 -0.72
N LEU A 75 -9.39 -0.94 -1.97
CA LEU A 75 -8.51 -1.99 -2.47
C LEU A 75 -7.05 -1.52 -2.55
N ALA A 76 -6.82 -0.28 -2.97
CA ALA A 76 -5.49 0.32 -3.01
C ALA A 76 -4.88 0.48 -1.60
N GLU A 77 -5.64 0.98 -0.62
CA GLU A 77 -5.20 1.06 0.78
C GLU A 77 -4.84 -0.31 1.35
N GLN A 78 -5.65 -1.35 1.09
CA GLN A 78 -5.34 -2.71 1.52
C GLN A 78 -4.09 -3.26 0.83
N ALA A 79 -3.94 -3.03 -0.47
CA ALA A 79 -2.75 -3.43 -1.21
C ALA A 79 -1.48 -2.73 -0.68
N GLU A 80 -1.56 -1.45 -0.34
CA GLU A 80 -0.45 -0.71 0.26
C GLU A 80 -0.02 -1.34 1.60
N LEU A 81 -0.99 -1.65 2.46
CA LEU A 81 -0.73 -2.28 3.75
C LEU A 81 -0.11 -3.68 3.60
N ASP A 82 -0.61 -4.50 2.67
CA ASP A 82 -0.06 -5.82 2.39
C ASP A 82 1.37 -5.75 1.83
N ALA A 83 1.65 -4.76 0.97
CA ALA A 83 3.01 -4.53 0.47
C ALA A 83 3.97 -4.13 1.61
N ARG A 84 3.55 -3.20 2.48
CA ARG A 84 4.33 -2.80 3.66
C ARG A 84 4.51 -3.95 4.65
N LEU A 85 3.53 -4.84 4.77
CA LEU A 85 3.66 -6.06 5.55
C LEU A 85 4.75 -6.98 4.99
N ALA A 86 4.73 -7.23 3.67
CA ALA A 86 5.76 -8.02 3.00
C ALA A 86 7.17 -7.42 3.16
N GLU A 87 7.30 -6.10 3.06
CA GLU A 87 8.54 -5.38 3.35
C GLU A 87 9.00 -5.62 4.80
N ALA A 88 8.11 -5.42 5.77
CA ALA A 88 8.44 -5.59 7.19
C ALA A 88 8.84 -7.04 7.53
N GLU A 89 8.16 -8.03 6.96
CA GLU A 89 8.50 -9.45 7.11
C GLU A 89 9.91 -9.74 6.58
N HIS A 90 10.23 -9.24 5.38
CA HIS A 90 11.55 -9.40 4.78
C HIS A 90 12.66 -8.75 5.61
N LEU A 91 12.49 -7.49 6.00
CA LEU A 91 13.47 -6.76 6.80
C LEU A 91 13.68 -7.41 8.17
N ASN A 92 12.62 -7.92 8.81
CA ASN A 92 12.74 -8.66 10.06
C ASN A 92 13.52 -9.97 9.90
N ALA A 93 13.27 -10.73 8.82
CA ALA A 93 14.02 -11.95 8.53
C ALA A 93 15.52 -11.64 8.33
N LYS A 94 15.84 -10.60 7.54
CA LYS A 94 17.23 -10.14 7.33
C LYS A 94 17.89 -9.67 8.62
N GLY A 95 17.19 -8.93 9.47
CA GLY A 95 17.71 -8.50 10.77
C GLY A 95 18.04 -9.67 11.69
N ARG A 96 17.20 -10.71 11.74
CA ARG A 96 17.46 -11.93 12.54
C ARG A 96 18.70 -12.71 12.05
N GLU A 97 18.89 -12.79 10.73
CA GLU A 97 20.06 -13.39 10.10
C GLU A 97 21.35 -12.64 10.53
N GLN A 98 21.35 -11.32 10.40
CA GLN A 98 22.48 -10.46 10.78
C GLN A 98 22.83 -10.56 12.28
N LEU A 99 21.82 -10.60 13.16
CA LEU A 99 22.02 -10.79 14.59
C LEU A 99 22.64 -12.14 14.92
N THR A 100 22.19 -13.20 14.24
CA THR A 100 22.75 -14.55 14.40
C THR A 100 24.22 -14.57 13.97
N GLU A 101 24.54 -13.97 12.83
CA GLU A 101 25.91 -13.88 12.33
C GLU A 101 26.82 -13.11 13.30
N LEU A 102 26.36 -11.96 13.81
CA LEU A 102 27.10 -11.15 14.77
C LEU A 102 27.38 -11.93 16.06
N ASN A 103 26.37 -12.62 16.59
CA ASN A 103 26.52 -13.43 17.80
C ASN A 103 27.52 -14.57 17.61
N GLN A 104 27.53 -15.22 16.44
CA GLN A 104 28.54 -16.24 16.12
C GLN A 104 29.95 -15.65 16.04
N ARG A 105 30.12 -14.47 15.44
CA ARG A 105 31.40 -13.75 15.38
C ARG A 105 31.90 -13.41 16.80
N ILE A 106 31.03 -12.89 17.66
CA ILE A 106 31.35 -12.61 19.08
C ILE A 106 31.74 -13.89 19.82
N GLY A 107 31.01 -14.99 19.61
CA GLY A 107 31.33 -16.29 20.22
C GLY A 107 32.72 -16.79 19.87
N ARG A 108 33.09 -16.74 18.58
CA ARG A 108 34.44 -17.12 18.11
C ARG A 108 35.54 -16.25 18.73
N LEU A 109 35.33 -14.94 18.80
CA LEU A 109 36.29 -14.02 19.44
C LEU A 109 36.50 -14.36 20.93
N ARG A 110 35.42 -14.64 21.66
CA ARG A 110 35.50 -15.05 23.07
C ARG A 110 36.27 -16.36 23.25
N GLN A 111 36.08 -17.33 22.36
CA GLN A 111 36.83 -18.59 22.39
C GLN A 111 38.32 -18.36 22.14
N GLN A 112 38.68 -17.50 21.19
CA GLN A 112 40.08 -17.17 20.90
C GLN A 112 40.77 -16.47 22.07
N LEU A 113 40.06 -15.57 22.77
CA LEU A 113 40.61 -14.83 23.92
C LEU A 113 40.69 -15.68 25.20
N GLY A 114 39.78 -16.64 25.40
CA GLY A 114 39.79 -17.53 26.57
C GLY A 114 40.74 -18.73 26.44
N ALA A 115 41.26 -18.99 25.24
CA ALA A 115 42.28 -20.01 24.98
C ALA A 115 43.72 -19.47 25.02
N MET A 116 43.89 -18.17 25.28
CA MET A 116 45.17 -17.51 25.60
C MET A 116 45.38 -17.48 27.11
#